data_AF-A0A497ATU7-F1
#
_entry.id   AF-A0A497ATU7-F1
#
_cell.length_a   1.000
_cell.length_b   1.000
_cell.length_c   1.000
_cell.angle_alpha   90.00
_cell.angle_beta   90.00
_cell.angle_gamma   90.00
#
_symmetry.space_group_name_H-M   'P 1'
#
loop_
_entity.id
_entity.type
_entity.pdbx_description
1 polymer ?
#
loop_
_entity_poly.entity_id
_entity_poly.type
_entity_poly.pdbx_seq_one_letter_code
_entity_poly.pdbx_strand_id
1 'polypeptide(L)' 'MVEGKFRVELPRERLEELKASRKLLEDLEEEIRRAEEAGIDVSELRARYAETRERVEKLLKVYAEE' A
#
# COMPACT_ATOMS: atom_id res chain seq x y z
N MET A 1 -11.44 27.92 20.71
CA MET A 1 -11.47 27.06 19.51
C MET A 1 -10.13 26.35 19.47
N VAL A 2 -10.05 25.12 19.97
CA VAL A 2 -8.80 24.35 19.96
C VAL A 2 -8.93 23.38 18.81
N GLU A 3 -8.14 23.60 17.76
CA GLU A 3 -7.95 22.66 16.66
C GLU A 3 -7.43 21.34 17.22
N GLY A 4 -8.35 20.42 17.49
CA GLY A 4 -8.04 19.04 17.80
C GLY A 4 -7.43 18.40 16.57
N LYS A 5 -6.10 18.43 16.47
CA LYS A 5 -5.35 17.53 15.57
C LYS A 5 -5.69 16.11 16.03
N PHE A 6 -6.67 15.49 15.39
CA PHE A 6 -6.89 14.05 15.47
C PHE A 6 -5.63 13.37 14.96
N ARG A 7 -4.68 13.14 15.87
CA ARG A 7 -3.54 12.30 15.62
C ARG A 7 -4.10 10.90 15.78
N VAL A 8 -4.57 10.32 14.67
CA VAL A 8 -4.91 8.90 14.60
C VAL A 8 -3.61 8.18 14.94
N GLU A 9 -3.43 7.82 16.21
CA GLU A 9 -2.31 7.02 16.68
C GLU A 9 -2.55 5.59 16.20
N LEU A 10 -2.30 5.38 14.91
CA LEU A 10 -2.19 4.06 14.33
C LEU A 10 -1.22 3.26 15.22
N PRO A 11 -1.64 2.11 15.77
CA PRO A 11 -0.79 1.26 16.58
C PRO A 11 0.53 1.01 15.86
N ARG A 12 1.66 1.07 16.59
CA ARG A 12 3.00 1.00 16.00
C ARG A 12 3.18 -0.18 15.02
N GLU A 13 2.68 -1.35 15.40
CA GLU A 13 2.68 -2.57 14.57
C GLU A 13 1.92 -2.38 13.23
N ARG A 14 0.80 -1.67 13.25
CA ARG A 14 -0.04 -1.41 12.06
C ARG A 14 0.56 -0.34 11.15
N LEU A 15 1.24 0.64 11.73
CA LEU A 15 2.01 1.63 10.98
C LEU A 15 3.19 0.97 10.25
N GLU A 16 3.82 -0.02 10.87
CA GLU A 16 4.86 -0.83 10.23
C GLU A 16 4.29 -1.73 9.13
N GLU A 17 3.12 -2.34 9.33
CA GLU A 17 2.38 -3.10 8.31
C GLU A 17 2.06 -2.23 7.07
N LEU A 18 1.59 -1.00 7.29
CA LEU A 18 1.31 -0.03 6.22
C LEU A 18 2.58 0.40 5.49
N LYS A 19 3.68 0.66 6.21
CA LYS A 19 4.97 0.99 5.60
C LYS A 19 5.54 -0.16 4.79
N ALA A 20 5.47 -1.38 5.31
CA ALA A 20 5.91 -2.58 4.62
C ALA A 20 5.10 -2.81 3.35
N SER A 21 3.77 -2.69 3.44
CA SER A 21 2.87 -2.87 2.29
C SER A 21 3.06 -1.77 1.22
N ARG A 22 3.31 -0.53 1.65
CA ARG A 22 3.63 0.57 0.73
C ARG A 22 4.95 0.33 0.00
N LYS A 23 5.97 -0.12 0.72
CA LYS A 23 7.25 -0.50 0.10
C LYS A 23 7.07 -1.65 -0.90
N LEU A 24 6.27 -2.64 -0.55
CA LEU A 24 5.98 -3.77 -1.42
C LEU A 24 5.28 -3.35 -2.73
N LEU A 25 4.42 -2.32 -2.67
CA LEU A 25 3.80 -1.72 -3.85
C LEU A 25 4.83 -1.00 -4.73
N GLU A 26 5.75 -0.24 -4.13
CA GLU A 26 6.83 0.44 -4.88
C GLU A 26 7.76 -0.57 -5.57
N ASP A 27 8.16 -1.63 -4.87
CA ASP A 27 8.98 -2.73 -5.43
C ASP A 27 8.23 -3.43 -6.59
N LEU A 28 6.94 -3.75 -6.43
CA LEU A 28 6.13 -4.35 -7.48
C LEU A 28 5.97 -3.42 -8.69
N GLU A 29 5.85 -2.11 -8.49
CA GLU A 29 5.73 -1.14 -9.57
C GLU A 29 7.03 -1.05 -10.38
N GLU A 30 8.19 -1.02 -9.70
CA GLU A 30 9.49 -1.09 -10.37
C GLU A 30 9.68 -2.41 -11.13
N GLU A 31 9.29 -3.54 -10.54
CA GLU A 31 9.43 -4.85 -11.17
C GLU A 31 8.52 -5.00 -12.39
N ILE A 32 7.27 -4.55 -12.30
CA ILE A 32 6.34 -4.46 -13.44
C ILE A 32 6.96 -3.63 -14.54
N ARG A 33 7.48 -2.43 -14.22
CA ARG A 33 8.09 -1.56 -15.22
C ARG A 33 9.27 -2.23 -15.91
N ARG A 34 10.20 -2.83 -15.17
CA ARG A 34 11.37 -3.53 -15.73
C ARG A 34 10.94 -4.73 -16.60
N ALA A 35 9.93 -5.47 -16.17
CA ALA A 35 9.40 -6.60 -16.91
C ALA A 35 8.67 -6.15 -18.20
N GLU A 36 7.90 -5.05 -18.17
CA GLU A 36 7.30 -4.45 -19.37
C GLU A 36 8.38 -3.95 -20.35
N GLU A 37 9.44 -3.30 -19.87
CA GLU A 37 10.58 -2.87 -20.69
C GLU A 37 11.32 -4.06 -21.32
N ALA A 38 11.34 -5.21 -20.63
CA ALA A 38 11.93 -6.46 -21.12
C ALA A 38 10.97 -7.28 -22.01
N GLY A 39 9.71 -6.84 -22.20
CA GLY A 39 8.69 -7.58 -22.96
C GLY A 39 8.20 -8.86 -22.26
N ILE A 40 8.34 -8.95 -20.95
CA ILE A 40 7.88 -10.07 -20.11
C ILE A 40 6.40 -9.86 -19.78
N ASP A 41 5.62 -10.93 -19.71
CA ASP A 41 4.23 -10.85 -19.25
C ASP A 41 4.18 -10.42 -17.78
N VAL A 42 3.49 -9.31 -17.53
CA VAL A 42 3.33 -8.72 -16.19
C VAL A 42 1.93 -8.92 -15.63
N SER A 43 1.11 -9.78 -16.25
CA SER A 43 -0.29 -9.96 -15.86
C SER A 43 -0.42 -10.43 -14.41
N GLU A 44 0.44 -11.37 -13.99
CA GLU A 44 0.48 -11.85 -12.62
C GLU A 44 1.01 -10.78 -11.64
N LEU A 45 2.06 -10.05 -12.02
CA LEU A 45 2.61 -8.97 -11.20
C LEU A 45 1.59 -7.85 -10.98
N ARG A 46 0.84 -7.48 -12.01
CA ARG A 46 -0.26 -6.50 -11.92
C ARG A 46 -1.40 -6.99 -11.05
N ALA A 47 -1.74 -8.29 -11.10
CA ALA A 47 -2.74 -8.88 -10.21
C ALA A 47 -2.29 -8.80 -8.74
N ARG A 48 -1.02 -9.13 -8.44
CA ARG A 48 -0.46 -9.02 -7.09
C ARG A 48 -0.39 -7.56 -6.60
N TYR A 49 -0.06 -6.63 -7.48
CA TYR A 49 -0.06 -5.19 -7.16
C TYR A 49 -1.47 -4.71 -6.80
N ALA A 50 -2.48 -5.09 -7.59
CA ALA A 50 -3.87 -4.74 -7.33
C ALA A 50 -4.38 -5.31 -5.99
N GLU A 51 -4.09 -6.57 -5.69
CA GLU A 51 -4.46 -7.20 -4.42
C GLU A 51 -3.78 -6.49 -3.23
N THR A 52 -2.48 -6.23 -3.34
CA THR A 52 -1.72 -5.54 -2.29
C THR A 52 -2.26 -4.13 -2.06
N ARG A 53 -2.60 -3.41 -3.13
CA ARG A 53 -3.18 -2.07 -3.08
C ARG A 53 -4.53 -2.08 -2.39
N GLU A 54 -5.41 -3.03 -2.74
CA GLU A 54 -6.72 -3.16 -2.11
C GLU A 54 -6.59 -3.44 -0.61
N ARG A 55 -5.61 -4.27 -0.22
CA ARG A 55 -5.32 -4.59 1.19
C ARG A 55 -4.86 -3.36 1.98
N VAL A 56 -4.00 -2.53 1.37
CA VAL A 56 -3.58 -1.24 1.95
C VAL A 56 -4.76 -0.28 2.06
N GLU A 57 -5.59 -0.18 1.02
CA GLU A 57 -6.75 0.71 1.02
C GLU A 57 -7.80 0.31 2.06
N LYS A 58 -8.03 -1.00 2.24
CA LYS A 58 -8.88 -1.53 3.31
C LYS A 58 -8.34 -1.19 4.70
N LEU A 59 -7.03 -1.36 4.92
CA LEU A 59 -6.39 -0.95 6.17
C LEU A 59 -6.62 0.55 6.40
N LEU A 60 -6.35 1.39 5.41
CA LEU A 60 -6.54 2.84 5.52
C LEU A 60 -8.00 3.25 5.78
N LYS A 61 -8.98 2.60 5.14
CA LYS A 61 -10.42 2.88 5.34
C LYS A 61 -10.88 2.56 6.76
N VAL A 62 -10.52 1.38 7.27
CA VAL A 62 -10.87 0.97 8.64
C VAL A 62 -10.37 1.99 9.67
N TYR A 63 -9.21 2.61 9.44
CA TYR A 63 -8.65 3.61 10.34
C TYR A 63 -9.06 5.07 10.04
N ALA A 64 -9.68 5.36 8.90
CA ALA A 64 -10.19 6.70 8.59
C ALA A 64 -11.61 6.93 9.16
N GLU A 65 -12.31 5.86 9.52
CA GLU A 65 -13.64 5.88 10.15
C GLU A 65 -13.61 5.75 11.69
N GLU A 66 -12.43 5.53 12.30
CA GLU A 66 -12.19 5.59 13.76
C GLU A 66 -11.62 6.95 14.20
#